data_AF-A0A0D7AXK7-F1
#
_entry.id   AF-A0A0D7AXK7-F1
#
_cell.length_a   1.000
_cell.length_b   1.000
_cell.length_c   1.000
_cell.angle_alpha   90.00
_cell.angle_beta   90.00
_cell.angle_gamma   90.00
#
_symmetry.space_group_name_H-M   'P 1'
#
loop_
_entity.id
_entity.type
_entity.pdbx_description
1 polymer ?
#
loop_
_entity_poly.entity_id
_entity_poly.type
_entity_poly.pdbx_seq_one_letter_code
_entity_poly.pdbx_strand_id
1 'polypeptide(L)'
;MYHDKRFQRDKNFPFIAFSHRTVKQATSGGFLMTSKSKFPSICARMLSLDMNVLNSIIQSLQKDGFFKPETEAEKECYSILNDIDMVAGGVQGSITSKKYMRNELYSLLYSEGAPSWYVTFTPNDFVHPLCFYWASSNEQYEPNLLPDKGKRRAMVVDNPVAAARFFNYMVEIFTEHILGVNATHRGAFGDVSWYYVSVEQQGPFLLKKYVNG
;
A
#
# COMPACT_ATOMS: atom_id res chain seq x y z
N MET A 1 2.81 -27.41 2.36
CA MET A 1 2.46 -26.71 1.09
C MET A 1 1.01 -27.10 0.76
N TYR A 2 0.15 -26.20 0.28
CA TYR A 2 -1.20 -26.62 -0.13
C TYR A 2 -1.06 -27.60 -1.30
N HIS A 3 -1.71 -28.75 -1.20
CA HIS A 3 -1.67 -29.81 -2.23
C HIS A 3 -2.33 -29.34 -3.55
N ASP A 4 -3.18 -28.32 -3.48
CA ASP A 4 -3.88 -27.76 -4.61
C ASP A 4 -3.42 -26.32 -4.92
N LYS A 5 -2.85 -26.12 -6.12
CA LYS A 5 -2.39 -24.81 -6.63
C LYS A 5 -3.33 -24.20 -7.66
N ARG A 6 -4.51 -24.77 -7.90
CA ARG A 6 -5.46 -24.30 -8.93
C ARG A 6 -5.79 -22.81 -8.79
N PHE A 7 -6.11 -22.35 -7.58
CA PHE A 7 -6.37 -20.93 -7.31
C PHE A 7 -5.14 -20.02 -7.42
N GLN A 8 -3.94 -20.57 -7.21
CA GLN A 8 -2.69 -19.80 -7.29
C GLN A 8 -2.27 -19.55 -8.74
N ARG A 9 -2.59 -20.48 -9.64
CA ARG A 9 -2.25 -20.45 -11.07
C ARG A 9 -3.37 -19.90 -11.95
N ASP A 10 -4.57 -19.75 -11.40
CA ASP A 10 -5.66 -19.09 -12.10
C ASP A 10 -5.31 -17.61 -12.32
N LYS A 11 -5.26 -17.19 -13.58
CA LYS A 11 -4.88 -15.82 -13.97
C LYS A 11 -5.91 -14.77 -13.56
N ASN A 12 -7.17 -15.16 -13.46
CA ASN A 12 -8.29 -14.27 -13.17
C ASN A 12 -8.60 -14.22 -11.67
N PHE A 13 -8.34 -15.29 -10.94
CA PHE A 13 -8.69 -15.38 -9.53
C PHE A 13 -8.08 -14.26 -8.67
N PRO A 14 -6.78 -13.91 -8.75
CA PRO A 14 -6.22 -12.80 -7.98
C PRO A 14 -6.91 -11.47 -8.30
N PHE A 15 -7.22 -11.22 -9.57
CA PHE A 15 -7.89 -10.01 -10.02
C PHE A 15 -9.34 -9.91 -9.51
N ILE A 16 -10.09 -11.01 -9.62
CA ILE A 16 -11.48 -11.09 -9.14
C ILE A 16 -11.52 -10.98 -7.61
N ALA A 17 -10.66 -11.71 -6.90
CA ALA A 17 -10.58 -11.69 -5.45
C ALA A 17 -10.20 -10.30 -4.92
N PHE A 18 -9.22 -9.64 -5.56
CA PHE A 18 -8.87 -8.25 -5.26
C PHE A 18 -10.03 -7.30 -5.52
N SER A 19 -10.67 -7.40 -6.68
CA SER A 19 -11.81 -6.54 -7.03
C SER A 19 -12.97 -6.72 -6.05
N HIS A 20 -13.33 -7.96 -5.73
CA HIS A 20 -14.36 -8.26 -4.74
C HIS A 20 -14.01 -7.71 -3.36
N ARG A 21 -12.74 -7.82 -2.93
CA ARG A 21 -12.27 -7.21 -1.68
C ARG A 21 -12.40 -5.69 -1.71
N THR A 22 -11.99 -5.04 -2.80
CA THR A 22 -12.09 -3.59 -2.98
C THR A 22 -13.54 -3.12 -2.94
N VAL A 23 -14.44 -3.78 -3.66
CA VAL A 23 -15.89 -3.50 -3.62
C VAL A 23 -16.42 -3.68 -2.21
N LYS A 24 -16.10 -4.80 -1.53
CA LYS A 24 -16.55 -5.05 -0.15
C LYS A 24 -16.06 -3.96 0.81
N GLN A 25 -14.79 -3.55 0.72
CA GLN A 25 -14.23 -2.47 1.55
C GLN A 25 -14.93 -1.13 1.28
N ALA A 26 -15.12 -0.78 0.00
CA ALA A 26 -15.82 0.43 -0.40
C ALA A 26 -17.28 0.44 0.08
N THR A 27 -18.03 -0.65 -0.11
CA THR A 27 -19.41 -0.78 0.36
C THR A 27 -19.51 -0.72 1.87
N SER A 28 -18.59 -1.39 2.60
CA SER A 28 -18.57 -1.34 4.06
C SER A 28 -18.26 0.06 4.59
N GLY A 29 -17.29 0.74 3.98
CA GLY A 29 -16.96 2.14 4.28
C GLY A 29 -18.15 3.07 4.01
N GLY A 30 -18.79 2.91 2.86
CA GLY A 30 -20.01 3.63 2.50
C GLY A 30 -21.13 3.43 3.51
N PHE A 31 -21.43 2.18 3.88
CA PHE A 31 -22.46 1.84 4.87
C PHE A 31 -22.19 2.45 6.25
N LEU A 32 -20.95 2.38 6.75
CA LEU A 32 -20.59 3.01 8.02
C LEU A 32 -20.72 4.54 7.96
N MET A 33 -20.48 5.14 6.80
CA MET A 33 -20.63 6.58 6.59
C MET A 33 -22.08 7.01 6.51
N THR A 34 -22.95 6.27 5.81
CA THR A 34 -24.40 6.56 5.78
C THR A 34 -25.04 6.41 7.15
N SER A 35 -24.47 5.57 8.01
CA SER A 35 -24.91 5.37 9.39
C SER A 35 -24.48 6.49 10.36
N LYS A 36 -23.61 7.42 9.94
CA LYS A 36 -23.18 8.54 10.79
C LYS A 36 -24.22 9.67 10.80
N SER A 37 -24.38 10.31 11.96
CA SER A 37 -25.26 11.48 12.13
C SER A 37 -24.94 12.66 11.21
N LYS A 38 -23.71 12.74 10.70
CA LYS A 38 -23.28 13.78 9.76
C LYS A 38 -23.73 13.53 8.31
N PHE A 39 -24.18 12.32 7.96
CA PHE A 39 -24.52 11.97 6.58
C PHE A 39 -25.60 12.87 5.95
N PRO A 40 -26.73 13.17 6.61
CA PRO A 40 -27.74 14.07 6.05
C PRO A 40 -27.20 15.48 5.76
N SER A 41 -26.30 15.99 6.61
CA SER A 41 -25.65 17.29 6.40
C SER A 41 -24.71 17.27 5.19
N ILE A 42 -23.97 16.17 4.98
CA ILE A 42 -23.11 15.99 3.79
C ILE A 42 -23.97 15.94 2.52
N CYS A 43 -25.07 15.17 2.53
CA CYS A 43 -25.99 15.12 1.39
C CYS A 43 -26.60 16.48 1.07
N ALA A 44 -27.03 17.22 2.08
CA ALA A 44 -27.58 18.57 1.90
C ALA A 44 -26.54 19.51 1.26
N ARG A 45 -25.30 19.51 1.75
CA ARG A 45 -24.19 20.28 1.16
C ARG A 45 -23.91 19.89 -0.29
N MET A 46 -23.93 18.60 -0.60
CA MET A 46 -23.69 18.10 -1.95
C MET A 46 -24.80 18.52 -2.92
N LEU A 47 -26.04 18.62 -2.46
CA LEU A 47 -27.18 19.07 -3.24
C LEU A 47 -27.26 20.60 -3.38
N SER A 48 -26.74 21.36 -2.41
CA SER A 48 -26.73 22.83 -2.41
C SER A 48 -25.53 23.44 -3.14
N LEU A 49 -24.72 22.62 -3.80
CA LEU A 49 -23.45 23.01 -4.40
C LEU A 49 -23.67 23.87 -5.65
N ASP A 50 -23.06 25.07 -5.69
CA ASP A 50 -23.10 25.93 -6.87
C ASP A 50 -22.16 25.39 -7.96
N MET A 51 -22.76 24.81 -9.01
CA MET A 51 -22.04 24.24 -10.14
C MET A 51 -21.22 25.27 -10.92
N ASN A 52 -21.58 26.56 -10.88
CA ASN A 52 -20.80 27.60 -11.55
C ASN A 52 -19.48 27.87 -10.81
N VAL A 53 -19.54 27.90 -9.48
CA VAL A 53 -18.35 28.04 -8.62
C VAL A 53 -17.47 26.79 -8.73
N LEU A 54 -18.05 25.60 -8.78
CA LEU A 54 -17.26 24.38 -8.99
C LEU A 54 -16.52 24.41 -10.35
N ASN A 55 -17.19 24.85 -11.41
CA ASN A 55 -16.58 24.97 -12.73
C ASN A 55 -15.47 26.02 -12.79
N SER A 56 -15.61 27.15 -12.10
CA SER A 56 -14.53 28.15 -12.03
C SER A 56 -13.30 27.60 -11.30
N ILE A 57 -13.50 26.88 -10.19
CA ILE A 57 -12.43 26.20 -9.45
C ILE A 57 -11.69 25.20 -10.38
N ILE A 58 -12.43 24.37 -11.12
CA ILE A 58 -11.84 23.39 -12.04
C ILE A 58 -10.99 24.09 -13.12
N GLN A 59 -11.51 25.17 -13.72
CA GLN A 59 -10.79 25.92 -14.75
C GLN A 59 -9.50 26.54 -14.21
N SER A 60 -9.54 27.13 -13.02
CA SER A 60 -8.34 27.68 -12.37
C SER A 60 -7.32 26.60 -12.03
N LEU A 61 -7.76 25.45 -11.51
CA LEU A 61 -6.89 24.31 -11.24
C LEU A 61 -6.24 23.74 -12.52
N GLN A 62 -6.96 23.71 -13.64
CA GLN A 62 -6.41 23.25 -14.93
C GLN A 62 -5.35 24.21 -15.48
N LYS A 63 -5.51 25.51 -15.23
CA LYS A 63 -4.60 26.54 -15.75
C LYS A 63 -3.33 26.67 -14.92
N ASP A 64 -3.48 26.84 -13.61
CA ASP A 64 -2.40 27.24 -12.71
C ASP A 64 -1.99 26.13 -11.72
N GLY A 65 -2.71 25.00 -11.68
CA GLY A 65 -2.42 23.85 -10.81
C GLY A 65 -2.68 24.07 -9.32
N PHE A 66 -2.99 25.31 -8.92
CA PHE A 66 -3.25 25.70 -7.54
C PHE A 66 -4.46 26.63 -7.48
N PHE A 67 -5.33 26.37 -6.50
CA PHE A 67 -6.48 27.23 -6.22
C PHE A 67 -6.65 27.36 -4.71
N LYS A 68 -6.74 28.60 -4.23
CA LYS A 68 -6.96 28.93 -2.83
C LYS A 68 -8.39 29.46 -2.68
N PRO A 69 -9.27 28.79 -1.92
CA PRO A 69 -10.62 29.28 -1.67
C PRO A 69 -10.58 30.59 -0.90
N GLU A 70 -11.26 31.62 -1.41
CA GLU A 70 -11.40 32.92 -0.75
C GLU A 70 -12.86 33.17 -0.36
N THR A 71 -13.81 32.82 -1.24
CA THR A 71 -15.24 33.00 -0.99
C THR A 71 -15.83 31.85 -0.15
N GLU A 72 -16.92 32.11 0.57
CA GLU A 72 -17.60 31.07 1.35
C GLU A 72 -18.11 29.92 0.46
N ALA A 73 -18.62 30.22 -0.74
CA ALA A 73 -19.05 29.20 -1.70
C ALA A 73 -17.91 28.30 -2.18
N GLU A 74 -16.71 28.86 -2.40
CA GLU A 74 -15.52 28.07 -2.73
C GLU A 74 -15.07 27.19 -1.55
N LYS A 75 -15.11 27.73 -0.32
CA LYS A 75 -14.80 26.96 0.89
C LYS A 75 -15.78 25.81 1.08
N GLU A 76 -17.06 26.01 0.82
CA GLU A 76 -18.06 24.95 0.85
C GLU A 76 -17.76 23.85 -0.18
N CYS A 77 -17.40 24.22 -1.42
CA CYS A 77 -16.98 23.26 -2.44
C CYS A 77 -15.78 22.41 -1.99
N TYR A 78 -14.78 23.05 -1.37
CA TYR A 78 -13.62 22.34 -0.82
C TYR A 78 -13.94 21.49 0.42
N SER A 79 -14.92 21.90 1.24
CA SER A 79 -15.38 21.10 2.37
C SER A 79 -15.97 19.77 1.93
N ILE A 80 -16.66 19.76 0.79
CA ILE A 80 -17.24 18.56 0.18
C ILE A 80 -16.15 17.63 -0.36
N LEU A 81 -15.07 18.19 -0.91
CA LEU A 81 -13.90 17.39 -1.30
C LEU A 81 -13.33 16.62 -0.10
N ASN A 82 -13.25 17.25 1.08
CA ASN A 82 -12.82 16.58 2.31
C ASN A 82 -13.84 15.52 2.77
N ASP A 83 -15.14 15.78 2.63
CA ASP A 83 -16.19 14.81 2.93
C ASP A 83 -16.11 13.57 2.00
N ILE A 84 -15.80 13.77 0.72
CA ILE A 84 -15.59 12.69 -0.27
C ILE A 84 -14.28 11.93 0.01
N ASP A 85 -13.19 12.64 0.30
CA ASP A 85 -11.91 12.04 0.68
C ASP A 85 -12.07 11.11 1.89
N MET A 86 -12.92 11.48 2.85
CA MET A 86 -13.27 10.66 4.01
C MET A 86 -13.93 9.33 3.63
N VAL A 87 -14.74 9.31 2.55
CA VAL A 87 -15.34 8.09 2.00
C VAL A 87 -14.29 7.23 1.29
N ALA A 88 -13.37 7.85 0.55
CA ALA A 88 -12.30 7.15 -0.18
C ALA A 88 -11.19 6.59 0.73
N GLY A 89 -11.12 7.03 1.99
CA GLY A 89 -10.15 6.60 2.99
C GLY A 89 -10.12 5.10 3.30
N GLY A 90 -11.26 4.42 3.17
CA GLY A 90 -11.39 2.99 3.46
C GLY A 90 -10.90 2.06 2.34
N VAL A 91 -10.57 2.61 1.17
CA VAL A 91 -10.15 1.82 0.00
C VAL A 91 -8.63 1.75 -0.07
N GLN A 92 -8.07 0.54 0.00
CA GLN A 92 -6.64 0.32 -0.06
C GLN A 92 -6.06 0.85 -1.38
N GLY A 93 -5.00 1.68 -1.31
CA GLY A 93 -4.36 2.27 -2.48
C GLY A 93 -5.00 3.55 -3.01
N SER A 94 -6.06 4.07 -2.36
CA SER A 94 -6.64 5.38 -2.68
C SER A 94 -5.67 6.52 -2.39
N ILE A 95 -5.92 7.71 -2.96
CA ILE A 95 -5.17 8.94 -2.66
C ILE A 95 -5.23 9.23 -1.16
N THR A 96 -6.40 9.04 -0.54
CA THR A 96 -6.57 9.22 0.90
C THR A 96 -5.75 8.22 1.71
N SER A 97 -5.67 6.95 1.30
CA SER A 97 -4.81 5.94 1.98
C SER A 97 -3.33 6.37 1.97
N LYS A 98 -2.84 6.92 0.86
CA LYS A 98 -1.47 7.49 0.78
C LYS A 98 -1.29 8.70 1.70
N LYS A 99 -2.30 9.58 1.76
CA LYS A 99 -2.31 10.73 2.68
C LYS A 99 -2.26 10.29 4.15
N TYR A 100 -2.98 9.22 4.52
CA TYR A 100 -2.94 8.67 5.87
C TYR A 100 -1.58 8.09 6.23
N MET A 101 -0.97 7.26 5.36
CA MET A 101 0.39 6.74 5.58
C MET A 101 1.41 7.87 5.77
N ARG A 102 1.29 8.95 4.99
CA ARG A 102 2.16 10.12 5.14
C ARG A 102 1.94 10.84 6.47
N ASN A 103 0.69 10.99 6.91
CA ASN A 103 0.37 11.61 8.19
C ASN A 103 0.87 10.76 9.37
N GLU A 104 0.74 9.43 9.28
CA GLU A 104 1.29 8.48 10.25
C GLU A 104 2.81 8.63 10.36
N LEU A 105 3.49 8.65 9.22
CA LEU A 105 4.93 8.90 9.18
C LEU A 105 5.29 10.25 9.81
N TYR A 106 4.59 11.34 9.48
CA TYR A 106 4.86 12.65 10.11
C TYR A 106 4.63 12.64 11.62
N SER A 107 3.62 11.91 12.10
CA SER A 107 3.39 11.79 13.54
C SER A 107 4.53 11.04 14.24
N LEU A 108 5.05 9.97 13.63
CA LEU A 108 6.22 9.24 14.12
C LEU A 108 7.48 10.11 14.11
N LEU A 109 7.69 10.89 13.05
CA LEU A 109 8.81 11.83 12.97
C LEU A 109 8.74 12.93 14.03
N TYR A 110 7.54 13.36 14.39
CA TYR A 110 7.34 14.36 15.42
C TYR A 110 7.57 13.80 16.83
N SER A 111 7.05 12.60 17.12
CA SER A 111 7.18 11.98 18.45
C SER A 111 8.57 11.40 18.69
N GLU A 112 9.10 10.68 17.69
CA GLU A 112 10.33 9.92 17.83
C GLU A 112 11.52 10.59 17.14
N GLY A 113 11.32 11.67 16.36
CA GLY A 113 12.35 12.38 15.60
C GLY A 113 12.70 11.75 14.24
N ALA A 114 13.62 12.39 13.51
CA ALA A 114 13.99 11.99 12.15
C ALA A 114 14.66 10.59 12.07
N PRO A 115 14.44 9.83 10.98
CA PRO A 115 15.04 8.51 10.80
C PRO A 115 16.53 8.68 10.49
N SER A 116 17.34 7.75 10.98
CA SER A 116 18.77 7.72 10.71
C SER A 116 19.07 7.07 9.36
N TRP A 117 18.20 6.18 8.88
CA TRP A 117 18.39 5.45 7.62
C TRP A 117 17.09 5.31 6.84
N TYR A 118 17.24 5.37 5.52
CA TYR A 118 16.22 5.13 4.50
C TYR A 118 16.71 3.94 3.68
N VAL A 119 15.93 2.86 3.61
CA VAL A 119 16.32 1.66 2.84
C VAL A 119 15.22 1.32 1.84
N THR A 120 15.61 1.20 0.58
CA THR A 120 14.80 0.60 -0.48
C THR A 120 15.52 -0.65 -0.95
N PHE A 121 14.81 -1.78 -0.98
CA PHE A 121 15.32 -3.00 -1.58
C PHE A 121 14.19 -3.71 -2.32
N THR A 122 14.50 -4.29 -3.47
CA THR A 122 13.54 -5.00 -4.29
C THR A 122 14.03 -6.43 -4.49
N PRO A 123 13.42 -7.42 -3.83
CA PRO A 123 13.76 -8.83 -4.05
C PRO A 123 13.55 -9.22 -5.51
N ASN A 124 14.56 -9.85 -6.13
CA ASN A 124 14.45 -10.32 -7.51
C ASN A 124 13.93 -11.77 -7.55
N ASP A 125 12.64 -11.90 -7.83
CA ASP A 125 11.88 -13.14 -7.91
C ASP A 125 12.23 -14.01 -9.13
N PHE A 126 12.81 -13.43 -10.19
CA PHE A 126 13.20 -14.15 -11.43
C PHE A 126 14.57 -14.81 -11.40
N VAL A 127 15.32 -14.66 -10.30
CA VAL A 127 16.67 -15.26 -10.18
C VAL A 127 16.86 -16.01 -8.87
N HIS A 128 15.95 -15.88 -7.91
CA HIS A 128 16.11 -16.48 -6.60
C HIS A 128 15.59 -17.94 -6.57
N PRO A 129 16.41 -18.95 -6.23
CA PRO A 129 16.02 -20.37 -6.21
C PRO A 129 14.77 -20.65 -5.36
N LEU A 130 14.60 -19.94 -4.25
CA LEU A 130 13.44 -20.08 -3.36
C LEU A 130 12.11 -19.72 -4.04
N CYS A 131 12.09 -18.69 -4.88
CA CYS A 131 10.89 -18.31 -5.62
C CYS A 131 10.49 -19.43 -6.59
N PHE A 132 11.47 -20.03 -7.29
CA PHE A 132 11.22 -21.17 -8.18
C PHE A 132 10.75 -22.40 -7.44
N TYR A 133 11.34 -22.70 -6.29
CA TYR A 133 10.89 -23.81 -5.45
C TYR A 133 9.40 -23.66 -5.10
N TRP A 134 8.97 -22.48 -4.64
CA TRP A 134 7.57 -22.23 -4.31
C TRP A 134 6.64 -22.20 -5.52
N ALA A 135 7.11 -21.71 -6.66
CA ALA A 135 6.36 -21.70 -7.92
C ALA A 135 6.18 -23.12 -8.49
N SER A 136 7.21 -23.97 -8.37
CA SER A 136 7.25 -25.33 -8.90
C SER A 136 6.36 -26.31 -8.13
N SER A 137 6.11 -27.49 -8.70
CA SER A 137 5.40 -28.58 -8.02
C SER A 137 6.30 -29.40 -7.09
N ASN A 138 7.60 -29.11 -7.03
CA ASN A 138 8.58 -29.99 -6.40
C ASN A 138 8.50 -29.97 -4.87
N GLU A 139 8.58 -31.16 -4.28
CA GLU A 139 8.66 -31.37 -2.84
C GLU A 139 10.07 -31.12 -2.29
N GLN A 140 11.11 -31.26 -3.14
CA GLN A 140 12.52 -31.05 -2.78
C GLN A 140 13.09 -29.74 -3.32
N TYR A 141 13.83 -29.05 -2.46
CA TYR A 141 14.53 -27.80 -2.75
C TYR A 141 15.93 -28.10 -3.31
N GLU A 142 16.20 -27.63 -4.54
CA GLU A 142 17.50 -27.82 -5.21
C GLU A 142 18.06 -26.45 -5.65
N PRO A 143 18.96 -25.82 -4.87
CA PRO A 143 19.43 -24.46 -5.12
C PRO A 143 20.28 -24.33 -6.39
N ASN A 144 20.93 -25.41 -6.80
CA ASN A 144 21.89 -25.41 -7.93
C ASN A 144 21.22 -25.64 -9.29
N LEU A 145 19.93 -25.97 -9.32
CA LEU A 145 19.19 -26.33 -10.53
C LEU A 145 18.15 -25.26 -10.83
N LEU A 146 18.64 -24.07 -11.22
CA LEU A 146 17.77 -23.05 -11.76
C LEU A 146 17.32 -23.44 -13.17
N PRO A 147 16.01 -23.33 -13.51
CA PRO A 147 15.54 -23.51 -14.87
C PRO A 147 16.30 -22.62 -15.86
N ASP A 148 16.29 -23.00 -17.13
CA ASP A 148 16.84 -22.14 -18.18
C ASP A 148 16.25 -20.71 -18.10
N LYS A 149 17.06 -19.70 -18.43
CA LYS A 149 16.70 -18.27 -18.28
C LYS A 149 15.39 -17.94 -18.99
N GLY A 150 15.10 -18.58 -20.13
CA GLY A 150 13.84 -18.40 -20.86
C GLY A 150 12.61 -18.97 -20.13
N LYS A 151 12.78 -20.02 -19.33
CA LYS A 151 11.70 -20.69 -18.58
C LYS A 151 11.40 -20.03 -17.23
N ARG A 152 12.39 -19.34 -16.64
CA ARG A 152 12.27 -18.69 -15.32
C ARG A 152 11.09 -17.72 -15.24
N ARG A 153 11.00 -16.77 -16.18
CA ARG A 153 9.92 -15.78 -16.20
C ARG A 153 8.55 -16.43 -16.33
N ALA A 154 8.40 -17.38 -17.24
CA ALA A 154 7.13 -18.05 -17.46
C ALA A 154 6.64 -18.79 -16.20
N MET A 155 7.54 -19.42 -15.45
CA MET A 155 7.20 -20.13 -14.20
C MET A 155 6.71 -19.20 -13.10
N VAL A 156 7.35 -18.04 -12.91
CA VAL A 156 6.95 -17.05 -11.90
C VAL A 156 5.63 -16.40 -12.29
N VAL A 157 5.45 -16.06 -13.58
CA VAL A 157 4.20 -15.50 -14.12
C VAL A 157 3.03 -16.47 -14.01
N ASP A 158 3.28 -17.77 -14.15
CA ASP A 158 2.25 -18.82 -14.02
C ASP A 158 1.82 -19.06 -12.56
N ASN A 159 2.58 -18.57 -11.58
CA ASN A 159 2.25 -18.65 -10.16
C ASN A 159 2.58 -17.32 -9.43
N PRO A 160 1.76 -16.26 -9.63
CA PRO A 160 1.99 -14.97 -8.99
C PRO A 160 1.92 -15.03 -7.46
N VAL A 161 1.24 -16.04 -6.89
CA VAL A 161 1.19 -16.24 -5.43
C VAL A 161 2.55 -16.66 -4.88
N ALA A 162 3.33 -17.46 -5.62
CA ALA A 162 4.69 -17.81 -5.23
C ALA A 162 5.60 -16.57 -5.19
N ALA A 163 5.47 -15.68 -6.18
CA ALA A 163 6.20 -14.41 -6.21
C ALA A 163 5.83 -13.51 -5.01
N ALA A 164 4.53 -13.38 -4.72
CA ALA A 164 4.05 -12.60 -3.57
C ALA A 164 4.52 -13.17 -2.22
N ARG A 165 4.52 -14.50 -2.06
CA ARG A 165 5.07 -15.16 -0.87
C ARG A 165 6.57 -14.94 -0.74
N PHE A 166 7.29 -15.03 -1.85
CA PHE A 166 8.72 -14.76 -1.88
C PHE A 166 9.03 -13.34 -1.44
N PHE A 167 8.31 -12.37 -2.00
CA PHE A 167 8.42 -10.99 -1.59
C PHE A 167 8.21 -10.79 -0.08
N ASN A 168 7.11 -11.32 0.46
CA ASN A 168 6.78 -11.19 1.88
C ASN A 168 7.87 -11.81 2.76
N TYR A 169 8.32 -13.02 2.42
CA TYR A 169 9.37 -13.71 3.16
C TYR A 169 10.70 -12.94 3.17
N MET A 170 11.08 -12.35 2.03
CA MET A 170 12.29 -11.52 1.96
C MET A 170 12.17 -10.25 2.80
N VAL A 171 10.97 -9.65 2.88
CA VAL A 171 10.71 -8.49 3.75
C VAL A 171 10.75 -8.87 5.23
N GLU A 172 10.21 -10.03 5.60
CA GLU A 172 10.25 -10.54 6.97
C GLU A 172 11.69 -10.83 7.40
N ILE A 173 12.46 -11.56 6.59
CA ILE A 173 13.88 -11.84 6.87
C ILE A 173 14.70 -10.56 6.96
N PHE A 174 14.46 -9.59 6.07
CA PHE A 174 15.17 -8.32 6.10
C PHE A 174 14.86 -7.57 7.40
N THR A 175 13.58 -7.50 7.77
CA THR A 175 13.13 -6.85 9.00
C THR A 175 13.68 -7.53 10.26
N GLU A 176 13.66 -8.86 10.30
CA GLU A 176 14.13 -9.61 11.46
C GLU A 176 15.66 -9.59 11.54
N HIS A 177 16.36 -10.09 10.52
CA HIS A 177 17.80 -10.35 10.62
C HIS A 177 18.68 -9.16 10.23
N ILE A 178 18.26 -8.31 9.29
CA ILE A 178 19.06 -7.15 8.91
C ILE A 178 18.76 -5.97 9.82
N LEU A 179 17.47 -5.70 10.08
CA LEU A 179 17.10 -4.60 10.96
C LEU A 179 17.18 -4.98 12.44
N GLY A 180 17.07 -6.26 12.81
CA GLY A 180 17.08 -6.69 14.21
C GLY A 180 15.74 -6.47 14.92
N VAL A 181 14.63 -6.36 14.19
CA VAL A 181 13.30 -6.19 14.79
C VAL A 181 12.83 -7.52 15.34
N ASN A 182 12.55 -7.58 16.64
CA ASN A 182 12.15 -8.80 17.36
C ASN A 182 13.15 -9.97 17.27
N ALA A 183 14.40 -9.70 16.85
CA ALA A 183 15.45 -10.70 16.79
C ALA A 183 16.17 -10.83 18.14
N THR A 184 16.74 -12.00 18.43
CA THR A 184 17.59 -12.22 19.61
C THR A 184 19.00 -11.63 19.46
N HIS A 185 19.31 -11.08 18.30
CA HIS A 185 20.61 -10.51 17.96
C HIS A 185 20.46 -9.05 17.52
N ARG A 186 21.56 -8.29 17.64
CA ARG A 186 21.61 -6.91 17.16
C ARG A 186 21.50 -6.87 15.64
N GLY A 187 20.73 -5.91 15.11
CA GLY A 187 20.66 -5.67 13.67
C GLY A 187 21.97 -5.10 13.12
N ALA A 188 22.20 -5.24 11.81
CA ALA A 188 23.43 -4.81 11.13
C ALA A 188 23.70 -3.30 11.29
N PHE A 189 22.65 -2.54 11.55
CA PHE A 189 22.70 -1.09 11.65
C PHE A 189 22.53 -0.58 13.10
N GLY A 190 22.41 -1.47 14.09
CA GLY A 190 22.20 -1.13 15.51
C GLY A 190 20.82 -1.50 16.06
N ASP A 191 20.49 -0.97 17.24
CA ASP A 191 19.25 -1.26 17.97
C ASP A 191 18.08 -0.40 17.50
N VAL A 192 16.94 -1.04 17.21
CA VAL A 192 15.79 -0.37 16.59
C VAL A 192 15.00 0.39 17.65
N SER A 193 14.83 1.71 17.49
CA SER A 193 13.84 2.47 18.28
C SER A 193 12.45 2.37 17.64
N TRP A 194 12.37 2.72 16.36
CA TRP A 194 11.17 2.56 15.55
C TRP A 194 11.54 2.29 14.09
N TYR A 195 10.60 1.65 13.39
CA TYR A 195 10.68 1.42 11.95
C TYR A 195 9.29 1.62 11.34
N TYR A 196 9.25 2.05 10.08
CA TYR A 196 8.02 2.21 9.32
C TYR A 196 8.19 1.53 7.97
N VAL A 197 7.22 0.68 7.60
CA VAL A 197 7.23 -0.10 6.36
C VAL A 197 6.05 0.31 5.50
N SER A 198 6.33 0.62 4.24
CA SER A 198 5.31 0.83 3.21
C SER A 198 5.60 -0.10 2.03
N VAL A 199 4.55 -0.51 1.31
CA VAL A 199 4.69 -1.22 0.04
C VAL A 199 4.11 -0.35 -1.05
N GLU A 200 4.97 0.20 -1.90
CA GLU A 200 4.55 0.95 -3.08
C GLU A 200 4.35 0.01 -4.28
N GLN A 201 3.56 0.44 -5.27
CA GLN A 201 3.26 -0.34 -6.48
C GLN A 201 4.51 -0.73 -7.31
N GLN A 202 5.69 -0.21 -6.97
CA GLN A 202 6.99 -0.51 -7.60
C GLN A 202 7.99 -1.23 -6.68
N GLY A 203 7.64 -1.50 -5.41
CA GLY A 203 8.52 -2.17 -4.44
C GLY A 203 8.25 -1.76 -2.99
N PRO A 204 8.80 -2.49 -1.99
CA PRO A 204 8.70 -2.12 -0.59
C PRO A 204 9.66 -0.98 -0.28
N PHE A 205 9.26 -0.15 0.66
CA PHE A 205 10.03 0.99 1.14
C PHE A 205 10.04 1.02 2.68
N LEU A 206 11.22 1.26 3.27
CA LEU A 206 11.48 1.19 4.71
C LEU A 206 12.16 2.47 5.25
N LEU A 207 11.66 2.99 6.37
CA LEU A 207 12.26 4.09 7.16
C LEU A 207 12.62 3.61 8.56
N LYS A 208 13.77 4.04 9.10
CA LYS A 208 14.25 3.59 10.42
C LYS A 208 15.03 4.65 11.20
N LYS A 209 14.83 4.69 12.52
CA LYS A 209 15.65 5.45 13.49
C LYS A 209 16.29 4.54 14.54
N TYR A 210 17.40 4.99 15.12
CA TYR A 210 18.10 4.34 16.24
C TYR A 210 17.94 5.13 17.53
N VAL A 211 18.01 4.43 18.66
CA VAL A 211 18.25 5.06 19.96
C VAL A 211 19.70 5.54 19.95
N ASN A 212 19.92 6.85 20.17
CA ASN A 212 21.25 7.34 20.49
C ASN A 212 21.64 6.73 21.84
N GLY A 213 22.73 5.97 21.88
CA GLY A 213 23.41 5.66 23.14
C GLY A 213 23.91 6.93 23.81
#